data_AF-A0A2E0Q841-F1
#
_entry.id   AF-A0A2E0Q841-F1
#
_cell.length_a   1.000
_cell.length_b   1.000
_cell.length_c   1.000
_cell.angle_alpha   90.00
_cell.angle_beta   90.00
_cell.angle_gamma   90.00
#
_symmetry.space_group_name_H-M   'P 1'
#
loop_
_entity.id
_entity.type
_entity.pdbx_description
1 polymer ?
#
loop_
_entity_poly.entity_id
_entity_poly.type
_entity_poly.pdbx_seq_one_letter_code
_entity_poly.pdbx_strand_id
1 'polypeptide(L)'
;MKQHTREYFVSRLRSGLYIIKHSGLRLTIRPHDIEQELESNLIYQEAYEEASEDGIMTEDEMQEWMLEKGLWSKEEDDVIKGVKKDIDKLRVQMYENRNKDDVRETARRYLRAAEKALIERLQKKTQFVANTCEGFAKTEQHRWLVQNSTYCNGDRFKFSDIILDEIISLQQQQVLSEKEIRELARNEPWRSIWALNDKVKFQLFSNADRELTADQKNLVVWSMMYDNIQEAAETPSEDVINDDDLLDGWFIVQRKKREVESAQNDFENSTKNEKIKGAGEVFVFADSEKEAEKIDNMNTTHAKIVKRQRNAQIRASSGRVGQDQFRDEQLKMTTKQNQMFKDKFKR
;
A
#
# COMPACT_ATOMS: atom_id res chain seq x y z
N MET A 1 17.67 2.46 14.11
CA MET A 1 17.34 2.49 15.56
C MET A 1 18.55 1.99 16.38
N LYS A 2 18.82 2.47 17.60
CA LYS A 2 19.93 1.94 18.44
C LYS A 2 19.58 0.56 19.00
N GLN A 3 20.59 -0.26 19.31
CA GLN A 3 20.39 -1.66 19.75
C GLN A 3 19.48 -1.80 20.98
N HIS A 4 19.75 -1.08 22.07
CA HIS A 4 18.93 -1.14 23.29
C HIS A 4 17.46 -0.72 23.04
N THR A 5 17.23 0.19 22.08
CA THR A 5 15.89 0.60 21.68
C THR A 5 15.16 -0.53 20.94
N ARG A 6 15.86 -1.26 20.06
CA ARG A 6 15.32 -2.45 19.40
C ARG A 6 14.97 -3.52 20.43
N GLU A 7 15.85 -3.79 21.39
CA GLU A 7 15.61 -4.77 22.47
C GLU A 7 14.38 -4.42 23.31
N TYR A 8 14.21 -3.14 23.64
CA TYR A 8 13.01 -2.67 24.33
C TYR A 8 11.74 -2.91 23.49
N PHE A 9 11.73 -2.48 22.23
CA PHE A 9 10.54 -2.65 21.39
C PHE A 9 10.23 -4.10 21.08
N VAL A 10 11.24 -4.94 20.81
CA VAL A 10 11.05 -6.38 20.65
C VAL A 10 10.47 -6.99 21.92
N SER A 11 10.98 -6.64 23.10
CA SER A 11 10.41 -7.14 24.36
C SER A 11 8.96 -6.70 24.55
N ARG A 12 8.65 -5.45 24.22
CA ARG A 12 7.28 -4.91 24.26
C ARG A 12 6.36 -5.66 23.30
N LEU A 13 6.76 -5.81 22.03
CA LEU A 13 6.03 -6.52 20.99
C LEU A 13 5.81 -7.98 21.35
N ARG A 14 6.82 -8.66 21.90
CA ARG A 14 6.69 -10.05 22.37
C ARG A 14 5.68 -10.18 23.50
N SER A 15 5.60 -9.18 24.38
CA SER A 15 4.63 -9.17 25.47
C SER A 15 3.21 -8.74 25.07
N GLY A 16 3.10 -7.92 24.02
CA GLY A 16 1.86 -7.23 23.64
C GLY A 16 1.45 -6.10 24.59
N LEU A 17 2.24 -5.78 25.61
CA LEU A 17 1.89 -4.84 26.67
C LEU A 17 2.25 -3.39 26.31
N TYR A 18 1.35 -2.46 26.60
CA TYR A 18 1.69 -1.04 26.67
C TYR A 18 1.89 -0.64 28.14
N ILE A 19 3.05 -0.08 28.46
CA ILE A 19 3.37 0.37 29.81
C ILE A 19 3.29 1.89 29.83
N ILE A 20 2.34 2.42 30.60
CA ILE A 20 2.10 3.86 30.69
C ILE A 20 2.46 4.33 32.10
N LYS A 21 3.33 5.34 32.16
CA LYS A 21 3.67 6.03 33.40
C LYS A 21 2.99 7.38 33.39
N HIS A 22 2.03 7.58 34.29
CA HIS A 22 1.23 8.79 34.33
C HIS A 22 0.85 9.10 35.79
N SER A 23 1.04 10.35 36.23
CA SER A 23 0.68 10.82 37.58
C SER A 23 1.19 9.94 38.73
N GLY A 24 2.42 9.43 38.61
CA GLY A 24 3.04 8.54 39.61
C GLY A 24 2.55 7.08 39.57
N LEU A 25 1.55 6.77 38.74
CA LEU A 25 1.05 5.43 38.52
C LEU A 25 1.82 4.75 37.38
N ARG A 26 1.91 3.41 37.46
CA ARG A 26 2.41 2.56 36.39
C ARG A 26 1.28 1.64 35.94
N LEU A 27 0.64 2.02 34.84
CA LEU A 27 -0.44 1.28 34.23
C LEU A 27 0.11 0.34 33.16
N THR A 28 -0.56 -0.81 32.99
CA THR A 28 -0.26 -1.79 31.95
C THR A 28 -1.54 -2.08 31.19
N ILE A 29 -1.55 -1.77 29.90
CA ILE A 29 -2.64 -2.15 28.99
C ILE A 29 -2.26 -3.48 28.34
N ARG A 30 -3.15 -4.46 28.45
CA ARG A 30 -2.98 -5.81 27.88
C ARG A 30 -3.71 -5.93 26.54
N PRO A 31 -3.26 -6.78 25.62
CA PRO A 31 -4.07 -7.15 24.45
C PRO A 31 -5.41 -7.74 24.88
N HIS A 32 -6.43 -7.60 24.04
CA HIS A 32 -7.77 -8.12 24.31
C HIS A 32 -7.80 -9.64 24.07
N ASP A 33 -8.64 -10.36 24.78
CA ASP A 33 -9.02 -11.73 24.38
C ASP A 33 -10.24 -11.71 23.46
N ILE A 34 -10.63 -12.88 22.95
CA ILE A 34 -11.72 -12.99 21.98
C ILE A 34 -13.09 -12.62 22.58
N GLU A 35 -13.29 -12.82 23.89
CA GLU A 35 -14.53 -12.46 24.56
C GLU A 35 -14.63 -10.93 24.69
N GLN A 36 -13.53 -10.28 25.07
CA GLN A 36 -13.42 -8.82 25.08
C GLN A 36 -13.61 -8.22 23.68
N GLU A 37 -13.05 -8.86 22.64
CA GLU A 37 -13.25 -8.42 21.25
C GLU A 37 -14.73 -8.48 20.88
N LEU A 38 -15.42 -9.58 21.17
CA LEU A 38 -16.85 -9.75 20.92
C LEU A 38 -17.68 -8.69 21.68
N GLU A 39 -17.42 -8.51 22.96
CA GLU A 39 -18.14 -7.54 23.79
C GLU A 39 -17.91 -6.10 23.29
N SER A 40 -16.69 -5.76 22.88
CA SER A 40 -16.40 -4.46 22.29
C SER A 40 -17.16 -4.22 20.98
N ASN A 41 -17.36 -5.25 20.17
CA ASN A 41 -18.13 -5.16 18.94
C ASN A 41 -19.64 -4.98 19.22
N LEU A 42 -20.14 -5.51 20.34
CA LEU A 42 -21.50 -5.22 20.82
C LEU A 42 -21.61 -3.76 21.25
N ILE A 43 -20.66 -3.24 22.05
CA ILE A 43 -20.61 -1.82 22.43
C ILE A 43 -20.58 -0.91 21.20
N TYR A 44 -19.84 -1.29 20.16
CA TYR A 44 -19.86 -0.56 18.89
C TYR A 44 -21.26 -0.53 18.26
N GLN A 45 -21.95 -1.67 18.19
CA GLN A 45 -23.29 -1.75 17.59
C GLN A 45 -24.30 -0.90 18.37
N GLU A 46 -24.30 -1.02 19.69
CA GLU A 46 -25.18 -0.25 20.57
C GLU A 46 -24.93 1.27 20.44
N ALA A 47 -23.67 1.70 20.50
CA ALA A 47 -23.31 3.11 20.35
C ALA A 47 -23.63 3.66 18.95
N TYR A 48 -23.51 2.84 17.90
CA TYR A 48 -23.89 3.22 16.55
C TYR A 48 -25.41 3.41 16.42
N GLU A 49 -26.19 2.47 16.96
CA GLU A 49 -27.66 2.54 16.94
C GLU A 49 -28.15 3.77 17.71
N GLU A 50 -27.62 4.01 18.92
CA GLU A 50 -27.93 5.21 19.71
C GLU A 50 -27.60 6.50 18.96
N ALA A 51 -26.39 6.61 18.39
CA ALA A 51 -25.98 7.77 17.59
C ALA A 51 -26.92 8.00 16.39
N SER A 52 -27.34 6.92 15.73
CA SER A 52 -28.26 6.98 14.61
C SER A 52 -29.66 7.43 15.04
N GLU A 53 -30.14 6.99 16.20
CA GLU A 53 -31.43 7.43 16.78
C GLU A 53 -31.41 8.91 17.16
N ASP A 54 -30.28 9.40 17.64
CA ASP A 54 -30.03 10.81 17.96
C ASP A 54 -29.87 11.70 16.70
N GLY A 55 -29.91 11.09 15.51
CA GLY A 55 -29.81 11.79 14.23
C GLY A 55 -28.41 12.27 13.88
N ILE A 56 -27.38 11.63 14.44
CA ILE A 56 -25.99 11.83 14.00
C ILE A 56 -25.85 11.28 12.57
N MET A 57 -25.07 11.97 11.74
CA MET A 57 -24.84 11.57 10.35
C MET A 57 -23.95 10.32 10.28
N THR A 58 -24.20 9.45 9.31
CA THR A 58 -23.27 8.39 8.90
C THR A 58 -22.04 8.97 8.17
N GLU A 59 -20.98 8.18 7.98
CA GLU A 59 -19.80 8.59 7.20
C GLU A 59 -20.18 9.02 5.77
N ASP A 60 -21.13 8.32 5.15
CA ASP A 60 -21.62 8.63 3.81
C ASP A 60 -22.42 9.95 3.78
N GLU A 61 -23.35 10.15 4.71
CA GLU A 61 -24.12 11.40 4.83
C GLU A 61 -23.23 12.60 5.17
N MET A 62 -22.23 12.40 6.03
CA MET A 62 -21.23 13.42 6.34
C MET A 62 -20.43 13.81 5.09
N GLN A 63 -20.07 12.84 4.25
CA GLN A 63 -19.38 13.12 3.00
C GLN A 63 -20.27 13.92 2.03
N GLU A 64 -21.55 13.57 1.91
CA GLU A 64 -22.51 14.33 1.10
C GLU A 64 -22.68 15.77 1.63
N TRP A 65 -22.79 15.93 2.95
CA TRP A 65 -22.86 17.23 3.59
C TRP A 65 -21.61 18.07 3.35
N MET A 66 -20.41 17.47 3.44
CA MET A 66 -19.15 18.16 3.14
C MET A 66 -19.10 18.67 1.69
N LEU A 67 -19.65 17.90 0.74
CA LEU A 67 -19.77 18.32 -0.66
C LEU A 67 -20.77 19.46 -0.82
N GLU A 68 -21.94 19.36 -0.19
CA GLU A 68 -22.98 20.40 -0.25
C GLU A 68 -22.49 21.74 0.34
N LYS A 69 -21.76 21.69 1.47
CA LYS A 69 -21.19 22.88 2.12
C LYS A 69 -19.89 23.38 1.48
N GLY A 70 -19.40 22.72 0.43
CA GLY A 70 -18.15 23.10 -0.24
C GLY A 70 -16.90 22.95 0.64
N LEU A 71 -16.98 22.12 1.69
CA LEU A 71 -15.84 21.78 2.55
C LEU A 71 -14.92 20.75 1.88
N TRP A 72 -15.49 19.97 0.95
CA TRP A 72 -14.80 19.00 0.12
C TRP A 72 -15.29 19.07 -1.32
N SER A 73 -14.52 18.54 -2.27
CA SER A 73 -14.94 18.43 -3.66
C SER A 73 -14.47 17.12 -4.32
N LYS A 74 -15.13 16.72 -5.42
CA LYS A 74 -14.72 15.55 -6.20
C LYS A 74 -13.33 15.74 -6.82
N GLU A 75 -12.97 16.97 -7.18
CA GLU A 75 -11.63 17.30 -7.67
C GLU A 75 -10.56 17.04 -6.59
N GLU A 76 -10.85 17.29 -5.32
CA GLU A 76 -9.92 16.96 -4.22
C GLU A 76 -9.69 15.45 -4.09
N ASP A 77 -10.73 14.63 -4.30
CA ASP A 77 -10.58 13.17 -4.35
C ASP A 77 -9.71 12.72 -5.52
N ASP A 78 -9.87 13.32 -6.69
CA ASP A 78 -9.04 13.01 -7.85
C ASP A 78 -7.60 13.49 -7.68
N VAL A 79 -7.38 14.60 -6.96
CA VAL A 79 -6.04 15.02 -6.53
C VAL A 79 -5.40 13.97 -5.61
N ILE A 80 -6.13 13.45 -4.61
CA ILE A 80 -5.63 12.37 -3.75
C ILE A 80 -5.21 11.15 -4.58
N LYS A 81 -6.05 10.72 -5.54
CA LYS A 81 -5.71 9.60 -6.44
C LYS A 81 -4.47 9.92 -7.28
N GLY A 82 -4.35 11.15 -7.79
CA GLY A 82 -3.19 11.63 -8.54
C GLY A 82 -1.89 11.57 -7.72
N VAL A 83 -1.92 12.11 -6.49
CA VAL A 83 -0.76 12.10 -5.59
C VAL A 83 -0.34 10.68 -5.24
N LYS A 84 -1.28 9.76 -4.98
CA LYS A 84 -0.96 8.33 -4.77
C LYS A 84 -0.25 7.72 -5.98
N LYS A 85 -0.73 8.01 -7.21
CA LYS A 85 -0.07 7.54 -8.44
C LYS A 85 1.33 8.15 -8.60
N ASP A 86 1.53 9.40 -8.22
CA ASP A 86 2.83 10.06 -8.31
C ASP A 86 3.83 9.54 -7.27
N ILE A 87 3.39 9.21 -6.07
CA ILE A 87 4.19 8.48 -5.06
C ILE A 87 4.69 7.15 -5.64
N ASP A 88 3.80 6.36 -6.26
CA ASP A 88 4.18 5.10 -6.90
C ASP A 88 5.19 5.30 -8.04
N LYS A 89 5.01 6.34 -8.88
CA LYS A 89 5.96 6.67 -9.95
C LYS A 89 7.32 7.06 -9.40
N LEU A 90 7.36 7.85 -8.33
CA LEU A 90 8.61 8.29 -7.69
C LEU A 90 9.37 7.10 -7.10
N ARG A 91 8.68 6.18 -6.42
CA ARG A 91 9.26 4.92 -5.91
C ARG A 91 9.86 4.07 -7.04
N VAL A 92 9.12 3.88 -8.14
CA VAL A 92 9.63 3.17 -9.33
C VAL A 92 10.84 3.88 -9.92
N GLN A 93 10.79 5.21 -10.08
CA GLN A 93 11.89 6.00 -10.60
C GLN A 93 13.15 5.86 -9.74
N MET A 94 13.00 5.88 -8.41
CA MET A 94 14.11 5.66 -7.48
C MET A 94 14.73 4.27 -7.67
N TYR A 95 13.93 3.22 -7.76
CA TYR A 95 14.42 1.86 -7.95
C TYR A 95 15.10 1.64 -9.32
N GLU A 96 14.50 2.15 -10.40
CA GLU A 96 15.06 2.06 -11.76
C GLU A 96 16.38 2.85 -11.90
N ASN A 97 16.51 3.95 -11.15
CA ASN A 97 17.71 4.79 -11.13
C ASN A 97 18.55 4.60 -9.86
N ARG A 98 18.47 3.43 -9.20
CA ARG A 98 19.16 3.16 -7.93
C ARG A 98 20.68 3.37 -7.96
N ASN A 99 21.30 3.23 -9.14
CA ASN A 99 22.74 3.43 -9.37
C ASN A 99 23.11 4.89 -9.70
N LYS A 100 22.14 5.83 -9.69
CA LYS A 100 22.33 7.25 -10.00
C LYS A 100 21.90 8.09 -8.80
N ASP A 101 22.85 8.34 -7.89
CA ASP A 101 22.59 9.00 -6.60
C ASP A 101 21.83 10.33 -6.76
N ASP A 102 22.26 11.21 -7.65
CA ASP A 102 21.61 12.53 -7.84
C ASP A 102 20.12 12.40 -8.23
N VAL A 103 19.81 11.46 -9.13
CA VAL A 103 18.43 11.22 -9.59
C VAL A 103 17.61 10.60 -8.45
N ARG A 104 18.20 9.64 -7.72
CA ARG A 104 17.56 8.97 -6.58
C ARG A 104 17.23 9.96 -5.46
N GLU A 105 18.19 10.77 -5.02
CA GLU A 105 17.97 11.73 -3.93
C GLU A 105 17.01 12.86 -4.32
N THR A 106 17.02 13.27 -5.59
CA THR A 106 16.04 14.22 -6.11
C THR A 106 14.62 13.63 -6.06
N ALA A 107 14.44 12.40 -6.55
CA ALA A 107 13.15 11.70 -6.50
C ALA A 107 12.69 11.48 -5.06
N ARG A 108 13.59 11.16 -4.12
CA ARG A 108 13.29 11.03 -2.70
C ARG A 108 12.77 12.33 -2.08
N ARG A 109 13.35 13.49 -2.42
CA ARG A 109 12.84 14.79 -1.94
C ARG A 109 11.41 15.03 -2.40
N TYR A 110 11.12 14.76 -3.68
CA TYR A 110 9.76 14.86 -4.20
C TYR A 110 8.81 13.85 -3.57
N LEU A 111 9.27 12.63 -3.28
CA LEU A 111 8.49 11.60 -2.59
C LEU A 111 8.03 12.10 -1.21
N ARG A 112 8.95 12.64 -0.40
CA ARG A 112 8.61 13.18 0.92
C ARG A 112 7.64 14.35 0.84
N ALA A 113 7.78 15.23 -0.17
CA ALA A 113 6.83 16.32 -0.40
C ALA A 113 5.42 15.79 -0.77
N ALA A 114 5.35 14.78 -1.63
CA ALA A 114 4.10 14.16 -2.04
C ALA A 114 3.41 13.40 -0.89
N GLU A 115 4.17 12.65 -0.08
CA GLU A 115 3.66 11.98 1.12
C GLU A 115 3.10 12.98 2.13
N LYS A 116 3.81 14.08 2.38
CA LYS A 116 3.33 15.14 3.27
C LYS A 116 2.03 15.77 2.74
N ALA A 117 1.98 16.12 1.46
CA ALA A 117 0.79 16.66 0.83
C ALA A 117 -0.40 15.67 0.88
N LEU A 118 -0.13 14.37 0.73
CA LEU A 118 -1.16 13.34 0.87
C LEU A 118 -1.72 13.27 2.29
N ILE A 119 -0.86 13.30 3.32
CA ILE A 119 -1.28 13.30 4.73
C ILE A 119 -2.16 14.51 5.03
N GLU A 120 -1.76 15.71 4.64
CA GLU A 120 -2.55 16.93 4.86
C GLU A 120 -3.94 16.86 4.21
N ARG A 121 -4.03 16.28 3.01
CA ARG A 121 -5.31 16.10 2.30
C ARG A 121 -6.18 15.03 2.93
N LEU A 122 -5.59 13.92 3.38
CA LEU A 122 -6.32 12.87 4.09
C LEU A 122 -6.85 13.40 5.43
N GLN A 123 -6.06 14.19 6.17
CA GLN A 123 -6.50 14.85 7.39
C GLN A 123 -7.69 15.77 7.15
N LYS A 124 -7.68 16.57 6.07
CA LYS A 124 -8.83 17.40 5.69
C LYS A 124 -10.05 16.52 5.35
N LYS A 125 -9.87 15.43 4.60
CA LYS A 125 -10.95 14.51 4.23
C LYS A 125 -11.59 13.86 5.46
N THR A 126 -10.78 13.46 6.44
CA THR A 126 -11.25 12.73 7.62
C THR A 126 -11.58 13.63 8.81
N GLN A 127 -11.58 14.95 8.62
CA GLN A 127 -11.71 15.93 9.71
C GLN A 127 -12.99 15.73 10.54
N PHE A 128 -14.08 15.33 9.89
CA PHE A 128 -15.40 15.17 10.53
C PHE A 128 -15.78 13.72 10.81
N VAL A 129 -14.88 12.75 10.55
CA VAL A 129 -15.17 11.32 10.76
C VAL A 129 -15.51 11.04 12.23
N ALA A 130 -14.87 11.72 13.19
CA ALA A 130 -15.20 11.57 14.60
C ALA A 130 -16.63 12.00 14.97
N ASN A 131 -17.28 12.80 14.12
CA ASN A 131 -18.65 13.30 14.33
C ASN A 131 -19.70 12.48 13.58
N THR A 132 -19.34 11.27 13.12
CA THR A 132 -20.29 10.35 12.46
C THR A 132 -20.69 9.24 13.41
N CYS A 133 -21.75 8.50 13.09
CA CYS A 133 -22.17 7.33 13.87
C CYS A 133 -21.00 6.33 14.04
N GLU A 134 -20.26 6.06 12.97
CA GLU A 134 -19.10 5.16 12.97
C GLU A 134 -17.94 5.72 13.78
N GLY A 135 -17.67 7.02 13.70
CA GLY A 135 -16.61 7.67 14.48
C GLY A 135 -16.91 7.67 15.97
N PHE A 136 -18.15 7.98 16.35
CA PHE A 136 -18.63 7.92 17.72
C PHE A 136 -18.55 6.49 18.26
N ALA A 137 -19.13 5.52 17.54
CA ALA A 137 -19.10 4.12 17.94
C ALA A 137 -17.69 3.54 18.06
N LYS A 138 -16.76 3.87 17.13
CA LYS A 138 -15.33 3.49 17.23
C LYS A 138 -14.68 4.08 18.48
N THR A 139 -15.05 5.31 18.84
CA THR A 139 -14.51 5.99 20.03
C THR A 139 -14.97 5.28 21.30
N GLU A 140 -16.27 4.99 21.43
CA GLU A 140 -16.82 4.26 22.58
C GLU A 140 -16.28 2.84 22.68
N GLN A 141 -16.19 2.12 21.55
CA GLN A 141 -15.54 0.81 21.50
C GLN A 141 -14.09 0.87 22.01
N HIS A 142 -13.30 1.85 21.54
CA HIS A 142 -11.91 1.99 21.95
C HIS A 142 -11.78 2.36 23.43
N ARG A 143 -12.63 3.27 23.93
CA ARG A 143 -12.70 3.64 25.35
C ARG A 143 -12.99 2.41 26.20
N TRP A 144 -14.00 1.62 25.82
CA TRP A 144 -14.35 0.40 26.52
C TRP A 144 -13.20 -0.62 26.55
N LEU A 145 -12.52 -0.82 25.42
CA LEU A 145 -11.38 -1.73 25.30
C LEU A 145 -10.25 -1.33 26.24
N VAL A 146 -9.84 -0.06 26.24
CA VAL A 146 -8.76 0.44 27.11
C VAL A 146 -9.16 0.35 28.57
N GLN A 147 -10.40 0.72 28.91
CA GLN A 147 -10.93 0.62 30.27
C GLN A 147 -10.90 -0.81 30.80
N ASN A 148 -11.29 -1.80 29.97
CA ASN A 148 -11.37 -3.20 30.39
C ASN A 148 -10.07 -4.00 30.22
N SER A 149 -9.03 -3.39 29.64
CA SER A 149 -7.72 -4.01 29.44
C SER A 149 -6.57 -3.34 30.21
N THR A 150 -6.85 -2.31 31.00
CA THR A 150 -5.84 -1.61 31.80
C THR A 150 -5.78 -2.09 33.25
N TYR A 151 -4.55 -2.32 33.72
CA TYR A 151 -4.25 -2.83 35.05
C TYR A 151 -3.23 -1.96 35.78
N CYS A 152 -3.37 -1.86 37.09
CA CYS A 152 -2.39 -1.26 38.00
C CYS A 152 -2.02 -2.28 39.07
N ASN A 153 -0.74 -2.62 39.19
CA ASN A 153 -0.25 -3.63 40.16
C ASN A 153 -0.93 -5.01 40.08
N GLY A 154 -1.50 -5.36 38.92
CA GLY A 154 -2.16 -6.65 38.69
C GLY A 154 -3.68 -6.59 38.73
N ASP A 155 -4.27 -5.57 39.37
CA ASP A 155 -5.71 -5.36 39.46
C ASP A 155 -6.22 -4.45 38.34
N ARG A 156 -7.48 -4.65 37.92
CA ARG A 156 -8.11 -3.80 36.91
C ARG A 156 -8.19 -2.36 37.41
N PHE A 157 -7.70 -1.43 36.61
CA PHE A 157 -7.68 -0.01 36.98
C PHE A 157 -9.09 0.59 36.84
N LYS A 158 -9.50 1.39 37.82
CA LYS A 158 -10.79 2.08 37.80
C LYS A 158 -10.58 3.50 37.30
N PHE A 159 -11.16 3.81 36.15
CA PHE A 159 -11.00 5.10 35.50
C PHE A 159 -12.05 6.12 35.95
N SER A 160 -11.69 7.39 35.78
CA SER A 160 -12.63 8.49 35.52
C SER A 160 -12.42 8.94 34.07
N ASP A 161 -13.42 9.59 33.46
CA ASP A 161 -13.41 9.91 32.02
C ASP A 161 -12.14 10.66 31.58
N ILE A 162 -11.77 11.73 32.31
CA ILE A 162 -10.60 12.56 31.98
C ILE A 162 -9.32 11.74 31.95
N ILE A 163 -9.15 10.80 32.90
CA ILE A 163 -7.95 9.97 32.99
C ILE A 163 -7.94 8.93 31.85
N LEU A 164 -9.10 8.39 31.46
CA LEU A 164 -9.17 7.39 30.39
C LEU A 164 -8.67 7.98 29.07
N ASP A 165 -9.14 9.17 28.71
CA ASP A 165 -8.77 9.81 27.45
C ASP A 165 -7.27 10.19 27.41
N GLU A 166 -6.70 10.60 28.54
CA GLU A 166 -5.26 10.82 28.67
C GLU A 166 -4.44 9.53 28.47
N ILE A 167 -4.90 8.41 29.04
CA ILE A 167 -4.27 7.10 28.89
C ILE A 167 -4.38 6.58 27.46
N ILE A 168 -5.53 6.75 26.81
CA ILE A 168 -5.73 6.44 25.39
C ILE A 168 -4.74 7.23 24.53
N SER A 169 -4.60 8.54 24.75
CA SER A 169 -3.66 9.37 24.01
C SER A 169 -2.20 8.89 24.19
N LEU A 170 -1.81 8.55 25.43
CA LEU A 170 -0.48 8.01 25.71
C LEU A 170 -0.25 6.63 25.11
N GLN A 171 -1.28 5.79 25.01
CA GLN A 171 -1.20 4.51 24.31
C GLN A 171 -0.99 4.70 22.82
N GLN A 172 -1.75 5.61 22.18
CA GLN A 172 -1.65 5.89 20.75
C GLN A 172 -0.25 6.39 20.37
N GLN A 173 0.39 7.18 21.24
CA GLN A 173 1.78 7.64 21.05
C GLN A 173 2.81 6.50 21.10
N GLN A 174 2.46 5.33 21.66
CA GLN A 174 3.34 4.18 21.73
C GLN A 174 3.24 3.25 20.51
N VAL A 175 2.23 3.40 19.65
CA VAL A 175 2.07 2.62 18.42
C VAL A 175 3.27 2.84 17.51
N LEU A 176 3.84 1.75 16.96
CA LEU A 176 4.99 1.85 16.08
C LEU A 176 4.59 2.26 14.67
N SER A 177 5.37 3.16 14.09
CA SER A 177 5.26 3.46 12.66
C SER A 177 5.67 2.25 11.82
N GLU A 178 5.17 2.18 10.58
CA GLU A 178 5.56 1.14 9.63
C GLU A 178 7.08 1.08 9.45
N LYS A 179 7.75 2.23 9.41
CA LYS A 179 9.20 2.34 9.33
C LYS A 179 9.90 1.66 10.52
N GLU A 180 9.38 1.82 11.72
CA GLU A 180 9.92 1.16 12.92
C GLU A 180 9.65 -0.34 12.89
N ILE A 181 8.46 -0.77 12.47
CA ILE A 181 8.15 -2.20 12.32
C ILE A 181 9.06 -2.86 11.28
N ARG A 182 9.26 -2.25 10.11
CA ARG A 182 10.16 -2.76 9.05
C ARG A 182 11.61 -2.82 9.53
N GLU A 183 12.07 -1.78 10.23
CA GLU A 183 13.38 -1.78 10.88
C GLU A 183 13.52 -2.93 11.88
N LEU A 184 12.52 -3.20 12.70
CA LEU A 184 12.57 -4.32 13.66
C LEU A 184 12.53 -5.67 12.96
N ALA A 185 11.65 -5.84 11.96
CA ALA A 185 11.47 -7.09 11.23
C ALA A 185 12.76 -7.61 10.58
N ARG A 186 13.61 -6.70 10.05
CA ARG A 186 14.86 -7.08 9.35
C ARG A 186 16.12 -7.11 10.22
N ASN A 187 16.05 -6.66 11.47
CA ASN A 187 17.22 -6.50 12.34
C ASN A 187 17.16 -7.37 13.60
N GLU A 188 18.31 -7.50 14.25
CA GLU A 188 18.39 -8.05 15.60
C GLU A 188 17.77 -7.11 16.65
N PRO A 189 17.17 -7.66 17.73
CA PRO A 189 17.14 -9.08 18.10
C PRO A 189 15.98 -9.90 17.50
N TRP A 190 15.06 -9.27 16.78
CA TRP A 190 13.85 -9.95 16.29
C TRP A 190 14.17 -11.02 15.24
N ARG A 191 15.07 -10.74 14.29
CA ARG A 191 15.41 -11.66 13.20
C ARG A 191 15.82 -13.05 13.70
N SER A 192 16.67 -13.12 14.73
CA SER A 192 17.04 -14.40 15.34
C SER A 192 15.86 -15.10 16.03
N ILE A 193 15.00 -14.35 16.72
CA ILE A 193 13.80 -14.90 17.38
C ILE A 193 12.81 -15.46 16.34
N TRP A 194 12.60 -14.73 15.25
CA TRP A 194 11.76 -15.14 14.14
C TRP A 194 12.27 -16.44 13.49
N ALA A 195 13.57 -16.53 13.20
CA ALA A 195 14.19 -17.74 12.65
C ALA A 195 14.12 -18.95 13.60
N LEU A 196 14.13 -18.73 14.92
CA LEU A 196 13.99 -19.80 15.92
C LEU A 196 12.55 -20.32 16.04
N ASN A 197 11.55 -19.50 15.75
CA ASN A 197 10.16 -19.94 15.75
C ASN A 197 9.95 -21.10 14.77
N ASP A 198 10.42 -20.94 13.53
CA ASP A 198 10.26 -21.97 12.51
C ASP A 198 11.02 -23.27 12.86
N LYS A 199 12.26 -23.15 13.34
CA LYS A 199 13.15 -24.32 13.55
C LYS A 199 12.87 -25.12 14.81
N VAL A 200 12.53 -24.46 15.92
CA VAL A 200 12.38 -25.09 17.23
C VAL A 200 11.04 -24.78 17.90
N LYS A 201 10.07 -24.24 17.15
CA LYS A 201 8.75 -23.83 17.67
C LYS A 201 8.86 -22.86 18.84
N PHE A 202 9.84 -21.96 18.76
CA PHE A 202 10.04 -20.94 19.79
C PHE A 202 8.84 -19.99 19.85
N GLN A 203 8.30 -19.78 21.04
CA GLN A 203 7.15 -18.91 21.24
C GLN A 203 7.52 -17.44 20.95
N LEU A 204 6.99 -16.90 19.85
CA LEU A 204 7.18 -15.51 19.45
C LEU A 204 6.59 -14.55 20.49
N PHE A 205 5.32 -14.75 20.82
CA PHE A 205 4.52 -13.86 21.65
C PHE A 205 4.10 -14.55 22.95
N SER A 206 4.27 -13.89 24.08
CA SER A 206 3.93 -14.48 25.39
C SER A 206 2.43 -14.46 25.69
N ASN A 207 1.64 -13.70 24.94
CA ASN A 207 0.19 -13.54 25.10
C ASN A 207 -0.60 -14.56 24.25
N ALA A 208 -0.35 -15.86 24.45
CA ALA A 208 -0.95 -16.94 23.65
C ALA A 208 -2.47 -17.10 23.85
N ASP A 209 -3.00 -16.62 24.96
CA ASP A 209 -4.42 -16.61 25.34
C ASP A 209 -5.17 -15.35 24.89
N ARG A 210 -4.51 -14.47 24.11
CA ARG A 210 -5.04 -13.17 23.71
C ARG A 210 -4.83 -12.92 22.23
N GLU A 211 -5.59 -11.98 21.70
CA GLU A 211 -5.45 -11.51 20.34
C GLU A 211 -4.12 -10.79 20.13
N LEU A 212 -3.60 -10.90 18.90
CA LEU A 212 -2.41 -10.15 18.50
C LEU A 212 -2.75 -8.68 18.31
N THR A 213 -1.93 -7.81 18.88
CA THR A 213 -1.98 -6.36 18.65
C THR A 213 -1.69 -6.02 17.18
N ALA A 214 -2.10 -4.83 16.73
CA ALA A 214 -1.81 -4.35 15.38
C ALA A 214 -0.30 -4.37 15.07
N ASP A 215 0.54 -3.92 16.02
CA ASP A 215 1.99 -3.95 15.85
C ASP A 215 2.54 -5.38 15.74
N GLN A 216 2.03 -6.34 16.52
CA GLN A 216 2.42 -7.76 16.42
C GLN A 216 2.04 -8.34 15.05
N LYS A 217 0.81 -8.09 14.59
CA LYS A 217 0.34 -8.52 13.26
C LYS A 217 1.23 -7.93 12.15
N ASN A 218 1.49 -6.62 12.21
CA ASN A 218 2.36 -5.94 11.24
C ASN A 218 3.79 -6.48 11.25
N LEU A 219 4.35 -6.76 12.43
CA LEU A 219 5.69 -7.34 12.56
C LEU A 219 5.77 -8.72 11.89
N VAL A 220 4.78 -9.58 12.10
CA VAL A 220 4.70 -10.90 11.45
C VAL A 220 4.59 -10.74 9.94
N VAL A 221 3.68 -9.89 9.45
CA VAL A 221 3.50 -9.65 8.00
C VAL A 221 4.79 -9.18 7.35
N TRP A 222 5.50 -8.23 7.96
CA TRP A 222 6.78 -7.75 7.42
C TRP A 222 7.88 -8.80 7.52
N SER A 223 7.92 -9.61 8.58
CA SER A 223 8.90 -10.70 8.71
C SER A 223 8.71 -11.74 7.60
N MET A 224 7.47 -12.18 7.38
CA MET A 224 7.11 -13.07 6.27
C MET A 224 7.44 -12.45 4.91
N MET A 225 7.19 -11.14 4.75
CA MET A 225 7.52 -10.42 3.52
C MET A 225 9.04 -10.47 3.26
N TYR A 226 9.88 -10.26 4.28
CA TYR A 226 11.33 -10.33 4.13
C TYR A 226 11.84 -11.73 3.81
N ASP A 227 11.26 -12.78 4.40
CA ASP A 227 11.57 -14.16 4.02
C ASP A 227 11.19 -14.42 2.55
N ASN A 228 9.98 -14.01 2.14
CA ASN A 228 9.52 -14.14 0.76
C ASN A 228 10.41 -13.38 -0.25
N ILE A 229 10.99 -12.24 0.13
CA ILE A 229 11.94 -11.51 -0.71
C ILE A 229 13.22 -12.34 -0.88
N GLN A 230 13.76 -12.90 0.21
CA GLN A 230 14.99 -13.70 0.20
C GLN A 230 14.81 -15.00 -0.59
N GLU A 231 13.61 -15.56 -0.60
CA GLU A 231 13.26 -16.77 -1.36
C GLU A 231 12.85 -16.49 -2.82
N ALA A 232 12.68 -15.23 -3.22
CA ALA A 232 12.26 -14.87 -4.56
C ALA A 232 13.30 -15.27 -5.62
N ALA A 233 12.85 -15.73 -6.79
CA ALA A 233 13.75 -16.07 -7.90
C ALA A 233 14.61 -14.88 -8.38
N GLU A 234 14.09 -13.65 -8.24
CA GLU A 234 14.78 -12.41 -8.56
C GLU A 234 14.96 -11.55 -7.29
N THR A 235 15.70 -12.07 -6.30
CA THR A 235 16.02 -11.35 -5.06
C THR A 235 16.70 -10.00 -5.37
N PRO A 236 16.22 -8.88 -4.81
CA PRO A 236 16.89 -7.59 -4.93
C PRO A 236 18.20 -7.57 -4.13
N SER A 237 19.10 -6.63 -4.46
CA SER A 237 20.35 -6.45 -3.71
C SER A 237 20.10 -5.98 -2.28
N GLU A 238 21.03 -6.27 -1.37
CA GLU A 238 20.97 -5.84 0.04
C GLU A 238 20.74 -4.32 0.19
N ASP A 239 21.38 -3.50 -0.64
CA ASP A 239 21.18 -2.04 -0.60
C ASP A 239 19.73 -1.63 -0.90
N VAL A 240 19.00 -2.42 -1.69
CA VAL A 240 17.57 -2.20 -1.98
C VAL A 240 16.72 -2.70 -0.82
N ILE A 241 17.05 -3.85 -0.22
CA ILE A 241 16.31 -4.42 0.92
C ILE A 241 16.38 -3.49 2.15
N ASN A 242 17.54 -2.86 2.36
CA ASN A 242 17.79 -1.98 3.50
C ASN A 242 17.22 -0.56 3.32
N ASP A 243 16.76 -0.20 2.12
CA ASP A 243 16.16 1.10 1.80
C ASP A 243 14.68 0.93 1.46
N ASP A 244 13.81 1.31 2.41
CA ASP A 244 12.36 1.08 2.29
C ASP A 244 11.76 1.70 1.02
N ASP A 245 12.24 2.87 0.58
CA ASP A 245 11.72 3.52 -0.64
C ASP A 245 12.10 2.72 -1.90
N LEU A 246 13.31 2.17 -1.94
CA LEU A 246 13.79 1.34 -3.06
C LEU A 246 13.07 0.00 -3.10
N LEU A 247 12.87 -0.62 -1.93
CA LEU A 247 12.15 -1.88 -1.81
C LEU A 247 10.70 -1.73 -2.26
N ASP A 248 10.03 -0.63 -1.87
CA ASP A 248 8.67 -0.34 -2.32
C ASP A 248 8.61 -0.16 -3.86
N GLY A 249 9.60 0.53 -4.44
CA GLY A 249 9.76 0.63 -5.88
C GLY A 249 9.92 -0.73 -6.55
N TRP A 250 10.73 -1.62 -5.97
CA TRP A 250 10.91 -2.99 -6.45
C TRP A 250 9.60 -3.79 -6.41
N PHE A 251 8.83 -3.73 -5.32
CA PHE A 251 7.52 -4.39 -5.23
C PHE A 251 6.58 -3.96 -6.36
N ILE A 252 6.53 -2.66 -6.66
CA ILE A 252 5.68 -2.12 -7.73
C ILE A 252 6.12 -2.65 -9.09
N VAL A 253 7.44 -2.69 -9.36
CA VAL A 253 7.99 -3.21 -10.62
C VAL A 253 7.68 -4.70 -10.76
N GLN A 254 7.87 -5.50 -9.71
CA GLN A 254 7.58 -6.93 -9.72
C GLN A 254 6.09 -7.24 -9.89
N ARG A 255 5.20 -6.45 -9.26
CA ARG A 255 3.75 -6.55 -9.48
C ARG A 255 3.40 -6.30 -10.95
N LYS A 256 3.89 -5.21 -11.54
CA LYS A 256 3.64 -4.88 -12.96
C LYS A 256 4.17 -5.95 -13.91
N LYS A 257 5.35 -6.52 -13.63
CA LYS A 257 5.93 -7.61 -14.42
C LYS A 257 5.02 -8.83 -14.41
N ARG A 258 4.57 -9.27 -13.22
CA ARG A 258 3.64 -10.40 -13.07
C ARG A 258 2.29 -10.16 -13.73
N GLU A 259 1.76 -8.94 -13.66
CA GLU A 259 0.50 -8.58 -14.34
C GLU A 259 0.64 -8.70 -15.87
N VAL A 260 1.76 -8.24 -16.43
CA VAL A 260 2.04 -8.36 -17.87
C VAL A 260 2.23 -9.83 -18.26
N GLU A 261 3.01 -10.60 -17.51
CA GLU A 261 3.23 -12.04 -17.77
C GLU A 261 1.92 -12.83 -17.67
N SER A 262 1.09 -12.57 -16.65
CA SER A 262 -0.22 -13.20 -16.52
C SER A 262 -1.13 -12.82 -17.68
N ALA A 263 -1.17 -11.55 -18.09
CA ALA A 263 -1.99 -11.12 -19.21
C ALA A 263 -1.52 -11.74 -20.54
N GLN A 264 -0.21 -11.88 -20.75
CA GLN A 264 0.38 -12.58 -21.89
C GLN A 264 0.00 -14.06 -21.87
N ASN A 265 0.14 -14.74 -20.73
CA ASN A 265 -0.23 -16.15 -20.60
C ASN A 265 -1.75 -16.37 -20.81
N ASP A 266 -2.60 -15.50 -20.25
CA ASP A 266 -4.05 -15.53 -20.46
C ASP A 266 -4.37 -15.44 -21.95
N PHE A 267 -3.76 -14.48 -22.65
CA PHE A 267 -3.95 -14.26 -24.08
C PHE A 267 -3.42 -15.42 -24.94
N GLU A 268 -2.24 -15.97 -24.62
CA GLU A 268 -1.68 -17.11 -25.32
C GLU A 268 -2.54 -18.36 -25.15
N ASN A 269 -3.12 -18.57 -23.96
CA ASN A 269 -4.02 -19.67 -23.65
C ASN A 269 -5.40 -19.51 -24.29
N SER A 270 -5.93 -18.28 -24.36
CA SER A 270 -7.21 -17.98 -25.03
C SER A 270 -7.08 -18.02 -26.55
N THR A 271 -5.90 -17.73 -27.09
CA THR A 271 -5.64 -17.65 -28.53
C THR A 271 -5.15 -19.00 -29.08
N LYS A 272 -6.09 -19.94 -29.26
CA LYS A 272 -5.83 -21.29 -29.81
C LYS A 272 -5.50 -21.32 -31.31
N ASN A 273 -5.60 -20.19 -32.02
CA ASN A 273 -5.43 -20.12 -33.48
C ASN A 273 -4.00 -19.68 -33.86
N GLU A 274 -3.25 -20.55 -34.52
CA GLU A 274 -1.87 -20.30 -34.95
C GLU A 274 -1.72 -19.06 -35.86
N LYS A 275 -2.76 -18.70 -36.64
CA LYS A 275 -2.74 -17.51 -37.49
C LYS A 275 -2.67 -16.20 -36.68
N ILE A 276 -3.18 -16.20 -35.46
CA ILE A 276 -3.14 -15.02 -34.57
C ILE A 276 -1.77 -14.94 -33.88
N LYS A 277 -1.16 -16.08 -33.52
CA LYS A 277 0.19 -16.12 -32.93
C LYS A 277 1.28 -15.56 -33.86
N GLY A 278 1.12 -15.70 -35.18
CA GLY A 278 2.05 -15.15 -36.18
C GLY A 278 1.70 -13.75 -36.70
N ALA A 279 0.63 -13.13 -36.20
CA ALA A 279 0.20 -11.82 -36.69
C ALA A 279 1.10 -10.70 -36.13
N GLY A 280 1.45 -9.74 -36.98
CA GLY A 280 2.25 -8.58 -36.57
C GLY A 280 1.47 -7.58 -35.69
N GLU A 281 0.15 -7.54 -35.83
CA GLU A 281 -0.77 -6.75 -35.01
C GLU A 281 -2.04 -7.57 -34.77
N VAL A 282 -2.55 -7.56 -33.54
CA VAL A 282 -3.82 -8.23 -33.17
C VAL A 282 -4.73 -7.20 -32.55
N PHE A 283 -5.95 -7.09 -33.07
CA PHE A 283 -6.98 -6.24 -32.50
C PHE A 283 -7.80 -7.06 -31.50
N VAL A 284 -7.83 -6.61 -30.24
CA VAL A 284 -8.60 -7.24 -29.17
C VAL A 284 -9.66 -6.24 -28.73
N PHE A 285 -10.92 -6.66 -28.76
CA PHE A 285 -12.04 -5.88 -28.23
C PHE A 285 -12.07 -6.05 -26.71
N ALA A 286 -12.21 -4.94 -25.98
CA ALA A 286 -12.34 -4.93 -24.53
C ALA A 286 -13.78 -4.58 -24.14
N ASP A 287 -14.32 -5.25 -23.13
CA ASP A 287 -15.68 -5.01 -22.63
C ASP A 287 -15.73 -3.88 -21.60
N SER A 288 -14.56 -3.43 -21.11
CA SER A 288 -14.44 -2.31 -20.17
C SER A 288 -13.15 -1.50 -20.38
N GLU A 289 -13.12 -0.28 -19.86
CA GLU A 289 -11.92 0.57 -19.88
C GLU A 289 -10.76 -0.06 -19.12
N LYS A 290 -11.05 -0.75 -18.01
CA LYS A 290 -10.05 -1.49 -17.23
C LYS A 290 -9.43 -2.65 -18.01
N GLU A 291 -10.23 -3.37 -18.78
CA GLU A 291 -9.74 -4.43 -19.66
C GLU A 291 -8.94 -3.88 -20.84
N ALA A 292 -9.37 -2.74 -21.40
CA ALA A 292 -8.62 -2.04 -22.44
C ALA A 292 -7.23 -1.60 -21.96
N GLU A 293 -7.12 -1.10 -20.73
CA GLU A 293 -5.82 -0.80 -20.11
C GLU A 293 -4.97 -2.04 -19.90
N LYS A 294 -5.55 -3.17 -19.46
CA LYS A 294 -4.83 -4.46 -19.31
C LYS A 294 -4.24 -4.90 -20.66
N ILE A 295 -5.06 -4.90 -21.72
CA ILE A 295 -4.64 -5.26 -23.08
C ILE A 295 -3.56 -4.31 -23.60
N ASP A 296 -3.74 -2.98 -23.41
CA ASP A 296 -2.75 -2.00 -23.85
C ASP A 296 -1.40 -2.19 -23.13
N ASN A 297 -1.44 -2.61 -21.86
CA ASN A 297 -0.25 -2.85 -21.06
C ASN A 297 0.57 -4.07 -21.50
N MET A 298 -0.01 -5.00 -22.27
CA MET A 298 0.72 -6.12 -22.87
C MET A 298 1.66 -5.68 -24.00
N ASN A 299 1.44 -4.49 -24.58
CA ASN A 299 2.29 -3.98 -25.65
C ASN A 299 3.69 -3.63 -25.15
N THR A 300 4.69 -3.97 -25.98
CA THR A 300 6.07 -3.50 -25.78
C THR A 300 6.14 -1.98 -25.81
N THR A 301 7.18 -1.41 -25.18
CA THR A 301 7.42 0.04 -25.20
C THR A 301 7.43 0.63 -26.60
N HIS A 302 8.07 -0.07 -27.56
CA HIS A 302 8.09 0.34 -28.97
C HIS A 302 6.68 0.35 -29.58
N ALA A 303 5.89 -0.71 -29.37
CA ALA A 303 4.51 -0.78 -29.87
C ALA A 303 3.63 0.33 -29.30
N LYS A 304 3.77 0.66 -28.01
CA LYS A 304 3.08 1.79 -27.37
C LYS A 304 3.45 3.13 -28.00
N ILE A 305 4.73 3.34 -28.34
CA ILE A 305 5.19 4.55 -29.04
C ILE A 305 4.59 4.64 -30.45
N VAL A 306 4.63 3.56 -31.22
CA VAL A 306 4.02 3.50 -32.57
C VAL A 306 2.52 3.79 -32.49
N LYS A 307 1.80 3.14 -31.58
CA LYS A 307 0.36 3.37 -31.35
C LYS A 307 0.07 4.84 -31.02
N ARG A 308 0.88 5.47 -30.15
CA ARG A 308 0.74 6.90 -29.81
C ARG A 308 1.00 7.81 -31.01
N GLN A 309 2.03 7.52 -31.82
CA GLN A 309 2.33 8.29 -33.04
C GLN A 309 1.22 8.16 -34.08
N ARG A 310 0.73 6.94 -34.34
CA ARG A 310 -0.40 6.71 -35.25
C ARG A 310 -1.66 7.44 -34.78
N ASN A 311 -1.99 7.37 -33.48
CA ASN A 311 -3.13 8.11 -32.92
C ASN A 311 -2.99 9.63 -33.04
N ALA A 312 -1.79 10.19 -32.84
CA ALA A 312 -1.55 11.61 -33.05
C ALA A 312 -1.74 12.02 -34.52
N GLN A 313 -1.25 11.19 -35.46
CA GLN A 313 -1.41 11.42 -36.90
C GLN A 313 -2.88 11.33 -37.34
N ILE A 314 -3.65 10.37 -36.80
CA ILE A 314 -5.10 10.25 -37.05
C ILE A 314 -5.83 11.51 -36.58
N ARG A 315 -5.52 12.00 -35.37
CA ARG A 315 -6.12 13.24 -34.84
C ARG A 315 -5.78 14.46 -35.70
N ALA A 316 -4.53 14.57 -36.14
CA ALA A 316 -4.08 15.67 -37.00
C ALA A 316 -4.77 15.65 -38.38
N SER A 317 -5.08 14.46 -38.92
CA SER A 317 -5.70 14.27 -40.23
C SER A 317 -7.23 14.14 -40.17
N SER A 318 -7.89 14.78 -39.21
CA SER A 318 -9.38 14.78 -39.08
C SER A 318 -10.00 13.36 -39.01
N GLY A 319 -9.28 12.41 -38.41
CA GLY A 319 -9.79 11.06 -38.12
C GLY A 319 -9.61 10.03 -39.23
N ARG A 320 -8.98 10.36 -40.38
CA ARG A 320 -8.73 9.39 -41.46
C ARG A 320 -7.29 9.48 -41.97
N VAL A 321 -6.57 8.35 -41.90
CA VAL A 321 -5.20 8.19 -42.39
C VAL A 321 -5.11 6.80 -43.02
N GLY A 322 -4.54 6.71 -44.23
CA GLY A 322 -4.27 5.42 -44.89
C GLY A 322 -3.09 4.68 -44.22
N GLN A 323 -3.09 3.34 -44.26
CA GLN A 323 -2.03 2.54 -43.62
C GLN A 323 -0.63 2.90 -44.15
N ASP A 324 -0.51 3.14 -45.44
CA ASP A 324 0.70 3.54 -46.17
C ASP A 324 1.19 4.96 -45.82
N GLN A 325 0.34 5.75 -45.17
CA GLN A 325 0.65 7.12 -44.76
C GLN A 325 1.24 7.15 -43.35
N PHE A 326 1.16 6.07 -42.58
CA PHE A 326 1.81 6.01 -41.28
C PHE A 326 3.34 5.96 -41.45
N ARG A 327 4.02 6.79 -40.65
CA ARG A 327 5.47 6.98 -40.74
C ARG A 327 6.25 5.68 -40.55
N ASP A 328 5.79 4.79 -39.67
CA ASP A 328 6.43 3.50 -39.41
C ASP A 328 6.30 2.53 -40.59
N GLU A 329 5.16 2.53 -41.29
CA GLU A 329 4.98 1.73 -42.50
C GLU A 329 5.81 2.26 -43.68
N GLN A 330 5.92 3.57 -43.84
CA GLN A 330 6.81 4.17 -44.84
C GLN A 330 8.28 3.77 -44.61
N LEU A 331 8.76 3.86 -43.38
CA LEU A 331 10.11 3.43 -43.00
C LEU A 331 10.34 1.94 -43.26
N LYS A 332 9.34 1.11 -42.96
CA LYS A 332 9.38 -0.34 -43.21
C LYS A 332 9.46 -0.66 -44.70
N MET A 333 8.70 0.08 -45.53
CA MET A 333 8.73 -0.05 -46.99
C MET A 333 10.08 0.36 -47.57
N THR A 334 10.65 1.50 -47.12
CA THR A 334 11.98 1.93 -47.54
C THR A 334 13.07 0.94 -47.13
N THR A 335 12.98 0.39 -45.91
CA THR A 335 13.94 -0.60 -45.40
C THR A 335 13.89 -1.89 -46.21
N LYS A 336 12.69 -2.37 -46.54
CA LYS A 336 12.49 -3.54 -47.41
C LYS A 336 13.04 -3.30 -48.82
N GLN A 337 12.77 -2.13 -49.42
CA GLN A 337 13.32 -1.77 -50.74
C GLN A 337 14.85 -1.77 -50.73
N ASN A 338 15.47 -1.20 -49.69
CA ASN A 338 16.91 -1.17 -49.53
C ASN A 338 17.52 -2.57 -49.32
N GLN A 339 16.83 -3.46 -48.59
CA GLN A 339 17.24 -4.86 -48.45
C GLN A 339 17.15 -5.62 -49.77
N MET A 340 16.02 -5.51 -50.49
CA MET A 340 15.88 -6.15 -51.81
C MET A 340 16.92 -5.66 -52.81
N PHE A 341 17.28 -4.38 -52.75
CA PHE A 341 18.37 -3.83 -53.56
C PHE A 341 19.70 -4.48 -53.17
N LYS A 342 20.07 -4.51 -51.89
CA LYS A 342 21.31 -5.15 -51.41
C LYS A 342 21.40 -6.63 -51.78
N ASP A 343 20.31 -7.38 -51.67
CA ASP A 343 20.30 -8.82 -51.98
C ASP A 343 20.42 -9.08 -53.49
N LYS A 344 19.93 -8.16 -54.33
CA LYS A 344 20.08 -8.22 -55.79
C LYS A 344 21.53 -8.00 -56.25
N PHE A 345 22.34 -7.27 -55.47
CA PHE A 345 23.77 -7.04 -55.74
C PHE A 345 24.72 -7.96 -54.95
N LYS A 346 24.17 -8.93 -54.20
CA LYS A 346 24.92 -9.94 -53.45
C LYS A 346 25.09 -11.28 -54.18
N ARG A 347 24.72 -11.36 -55.47
CA ARG A 347 24.96 -12.53 -56.33
C ARG A 347 26.26 -12.38 -57.11
#